data_AF-A0A2L2Z684-F1
#
_entry.id   AF-A0A2L2Z684-F1
#
_cell.length_a   1.000
_cell.length_b   1.000
_cell.length_c   1.000
_cell.angle_alpha   90.00
_cell.angle_beta   90.00
_cell.angle_gamma   90.00
#
_symmetry.space_group_name_H-M   'P 1'
#
loop_
_entity.id
_entity.type
_entity.pdbx_description
1 polymer ?
#
loop_
_entity_poly.entity_id
_entity_poly.type
_entity_poly.pdbx_seq_one_letter_code
_entity_poly.pdbx_strand_id
1 'polypeptide(L)' 'IKEKIADKTNTRQDIFVTTIAWNTFHRREIVIESSKRSLIDLQLVYFDLFLIHWPIAYKEGDDLFPKDENTKMLTENIDF' A
#
# COMPACT_ATOMS: atom_id res chain seq x y z
N ILE A 1 -9.23 -9.58 -11.33
CA ILE A 1 -9.63 -10.42 -10.18
C ILE A 1 -11.14 -10.66 -10.19
N LYS A 2 -11.98 -9.62 -9.99
CA LYS A 2 -13.44 -9.75 -9.92
C LYS A 2 -14.07 -10.49 -11.11
N GLU A 3 -13.66 -10.20 -12.33
CA GLU A 3 -14.18 -10.86 -13.53
C GLU A 3 -13.96 -12.38 -13.51
N LYS A 4 -12.76 -12.82 -13.11
CA LYS A 4 -12.40 -14.25 -13.00
C LYS A 4 -13.10 -14.98 -11.86
N ILE A 5 -13.54 -14.23 -10.84
CA ILE A 5 -14.40 -14.74 -9.79
C ILE A 5 -15.85 -14.81 -10.27
N ALA A 6 -16.32 -13.80 -11.01
CA ALA A 6 -17.68 -13.72 -11.52
C ALA A 6 -17.99 -14.77 -12.59
N ASP A 7 -17.04 -15.05 -13.49
CA ASP A 7 -17.16 -16.10 -14.51
C ASP A 7 -16.89 -17.52 -13.97
N LYS A 8 -16.58 -17.65 -12.67
CA LYS A 8 -16.27 -18.89 -11.94
C LYS A 8 -15.02 -19.63 -12.42
N THR A 9 -14.11 -18.96 -13.13
CA THR A 9 -12.80 -19.54 -13.49
C THR A 9 -11.93 -19.77 -12.25
N ASN A 10 -11.97 -18.84 -11.29
CA ASN A 10 -11.22 -18.90 -10.04
C ASN A 10 -12.09 -18.52 -8.85
N THR A 11 -11.88 -19.16 -7.71
CA THR A 11 -12.36 -18.66 -6.41
C THR A 11 -11.44 -17.57 -5.88
N ARG A 12 -11.86 -16.85 -4.83
CA ARG A 12 -10.97 -15.87 -4.18
C ARG A 12 -9.70 -16.54 -3.62
N GLN A 13 -9.82 -17.77 -3.14
CA GLN A 13 -8.73 -18.54 -2.54
C GLN A 13 -7.69 -19.02 -3.57
N ASP A 14 -8.05 -19.07 -4.85
CA ASP A 14 -7.13 -19.45 -5.93
C ASP A 14 -6.20 -18.30 -6.37
N ILE A 15 -6.46 -17.08 -5.88
CA ILE A 15 -5.74 -15.87 -6.28
C ILE A 15 -4.96 -15.35 -5.09
N PHE A 16 -3.63 -15.27 -5.20
CA PHE A 16 -2.79 -14.67 -4.15
C PHE A 16 -2.55 -13.19 -4.45
N VAL A 17 -3.01 -12.31 -3.55
CA VAL A 17 -2.88 -10.85 -3.68
C VAL A 17 -1.87 -10.33 -2.65
N THR A 18 -0.73 -9.86 -3.14
CA THR A 18 0.26 -9.12 -2.35
C THR A 18 0.05 -7.62 -2.54
N THR A 19 0.12 -6.86 -1.45
CA THR A 19 0.17 -5.41 -1.47
C THR A 19 1.35 -4.88 -0.65
N ILE A 20 1.67 -3.60 -0.83
CA ILE A 20 2.79 -2.92 -0.17
C ILE A 20 2.31 -1.58 0.41
N ALA A 21 2.82 -1.19 1.57
CA ALA A 21 2.79 0.20 2.02
C ALA A 21 3.90 0.98 1.31
N TRP A 22 3.53 2.07 0.64
CA TRP A 22 4.52 2.99 0.08
C TRP A 22 5.17 3.84 1.17
N ASN A 23 6.34 4.37 0.87
CA ASN A 23 7.20 5.05 1.84
C ASN A 23 6.58 6.32 2.44
N THR A 24 5.61 6.95 1.77
CA THR A 24 4.88 8.13 2.27
C THR A 24 3.71 7.77 3.19
N PHE A 25 3.46 6.48 3.43
CA PHE A 25 2.36 6.00 4.26
C PHE A 25 2.85 5.25 5.50
N HIS A 26 4.04 5.55 6.04
CA HIS A 26 4.63 4.78 7.13
C HIS A 26 4.03 5.03 8.52
N ARG A 27 3.31 6.13 8.77
CA ARG A 27 2.60 6.30 10.05
C ARG A 27 1.48 5.29 10.18
N ARG A 28 1.30 4.74 11.39
CA ARG A 28 0.37 3.65 11.68
C ARG A 28 -1.05 3.92 11.18
N GLU A 29 -1.56 5.10 11.47
CA GLU A 29 -2.93 5.50 11.12
C GLU A 29 -3.10 5.56 9.60
N ILE A 30 -2.09 6.10 8.93
CA ILE A 30 -2.03 6.30 7.49
C ILE A 30 -1.84 4.97 6.74
N VAL A 31 -1.00 4.04 7.23
CA VAL A 31 -0.92 2.67 6.71
C VAL A 31 -2.30 2.03 6.75
N ILE A 32 -3.00 2.12 7.89
CA ILE A 32 -4.31 1.46 8.07
C ILE A 32 -5.35 2.06 7.12
N GLU A 33 -5.39 3.38 6.99
CA GLU A 33 -6.32 4.07 6.10
C GLU A 33 -6.07 3.72 4.64
N SER A 34 -4.83 3.84 4.17
CA SER A 34 -4.44 3.50 2.79
C SER A 34 -4.68 2.02 2.46
N SER A 35 -4.48 1.13 3.44
CA SER A 35 -4.78 -0.30 3.30
C SER A 35 -6.28 -0.57 3.12
N LYS A 36 -7.11 0.06 3.95
CA LYS A 36 -8.58 -0.04 3.85
C LYS A 36 -9.08 0.53 2.52
N ARG A 37 -8.51 1.66 2.10
CA ARG A 37 -8.83 2.26 0.80
C ARG A 37 -8.50 1.32 -0.35
N SER A 38 -7.31 0.72 -0.33
CA SER A 38 -6.87 -0.25 -1.32
C SER A 38 -7.80 -1.47 -1.39
N LEU A 39 -8.27 -1.98 -0.25
CA LEU A 39 -9.27 -3.07 -0.21
C LEU A 39 -10.57 -2.67 -0.89
N ILE A 40 -11.09 -1.47 -0.62
CA ILE A 40 -12.32 -0.95 -1.23
C ILE A 40 -12.13 -0.80 -2.75
N ASP A 41 -11.05 -0.17 -3.18
CA ASP A 41 -10.79 0.10 -4.60
C ASP A 41 -10.60 -1.20 -5.39
N LEU A 42 -9.98 -2.22 -4.79
CA LEU A 42 -9.82 -3.55 -5.36
C LEU A 42 -11.05 -4.45 -5.18
N GLN A 43 -12.06 -4.00 -4.42
CA GLN A 43 -13.25 -4.75 -4.05
C GLN A 43 -12.90 -6.10 -3.39
N LEU A 44 -11.93 -6.06 -2.48
CA LEU A 44 -11.45 -7.18 -1.68
C LEU A 44 -11.78 -6.96 -0.21
N VAL A 45 -11.85 -8.06 0.55
CA VAL A 45 -12.03 -8.03 2.01
C VAL A 45 -10.72 -8.30 2.76
N TYR A 46 -9.70 -8.85 2.09
CA TYR A 46 -8.37 -9.11 2.66
C TYR A 46 -7.29 -9.18 1.56
N PHE A 47 -6.04 -8.96 1.97
CA PHE A 47 -4.83 -9.29 1.20
C PHE A 47 -4.21 -10.57 1.74
N ASP A 48 -3.61 -11.37 0.87
CA ASP A 48 -2.90 -12.58 1.28
C ASP A 48 -1.54 -12.24 1.90
N LEU A 49 -0.93 -11.12 1.45
CA LEU A 49 0.32 -10.60 1.99
C LEU A 49 0.34 -9.07 1.95
N PHE A 50 0.78 -8.45 3.04
CA PHE A 50 1.02 -7.01 3.14
C PHE A 50 2.48 -6.77 3.53
N LEU A 51 3.22 -6.00 2.75
CA LEU A 51 4.64 -5.71 3.01
C LEU A 51 4.88 -4.22 3.20
N ILE A 52 6.00 -3.89 3.84
CA ILE A 52 6.59 -2.55 3.77
C ILE A 52 7.48 -2.51 2.53
N HIS A 53 7.29 -1.55 1.62
CA HIS A 53 8.06 -1.52 0.37
C HIS A 53 9.56 -1.32 0.62
N TRP A 54 9.91 -0.35 1.47
CA TRP A 54 11.28 -0.12 1.95
C TRP A 54 11.26 0.30 3.42
N PRO A 55 12.28 -0.02 4.23
CA PRO A 55 12.38 0.42 5.63
C PRO A 55 12.81 1.89 5.76
N ILE A 56 12.25 2.79 4.94
CA ILE A 56 12.57 4.22 4.90
C ILE A 56 11.27 5.02 4.81
N ALA A 57 10.94 5.77 5.86
CA ALA A 57 9.79 6.67 5.85
C ALA A 57 10.12 7.95 5.06
N TYR A 58 9.37 8.18 3.99
CA TYR A 58 9.37 9.45 3.28
C TYR A 58 8.42 10.42 3.98
N LYS A 59 8.64 11.72 3.76
CA LYS A 59 7.69 12.74 4.19
C LYS A 59 6.31 12.45 3.62
N GLU A 60 5.31 12.47 4.48
CA GLU A 60 3.92 12.25 4.07
C GLU A 60 3.42 13.32 3.10
N GLY A 61 2.55 12.90 2.19
CA GLY A 61 1.93 13.77 1.19
C GLY A 61 1.62 13.03 -0.11
N ASP A 62 1.12 13.79 -1.08
CA ASP A 62 0.71 13.28 -2.39
C ASP A 62 1.89 13.01 -3.35
N ASP A 63 3.07 13.58 -3.06
CA ASP A 63 4.27 13.33 -3.84
C ASP A 63 4.87 11.96 -3.46
N LEU A 64 4.92 11.04 -4.43
CA LEU A 64 5.49 9.71 -4.24
C LEU A 64 6.99 9.73 -3.92
N PHE A 65 7.69 10.79 -4.33
CA PHE A 65 9.12 10.97 -4.15
C PHE A 65 9.44 12.38 -3.64
N PRO A 66 9.05 12.71 -2.41
CA PRO A 66 9.18 14.06 -1.88
C PRO A 66 10.66 14.43 -1.78
N LYS A 67 11.04 15.53 -2.43
CA LYS A 67 12.41 16.03 -2.48
C LYS A 67 12.50 17.49 -2.06
N ASP A 68 13.64 17.87 -1.49
CA ASP A 68 13.97 19.27 -1.26
C ASP A 68 14.49 19.97 -2.53
N GLU A 69 14.79 21.26 -2.42
CA GLU A 69 15.35 22.08 -3.51
C GLU A 69 16.69 21.54 -4.04
N ASN A 70 17.42 20.75 -3.23
CA ASN A 70 18.69 20.12 -3.59
C ASN A 70 18.50 18.69 -4.12
N THR A 71 17.27 18.29 -4.46
CA THR A 71 16.89 16.94 -4.94
C THR A 71 17.07 15.80 -3.94
N LYS A 72 17.35 16.12 -2.67
CA LYS A 72 17.48 15.12 -1.62
C LYS A 72 16.10 14.64 -1.19
N MET A 73 15.94 13.32 -1.03
CA MET A 73 14.71 12.73 -0.51
C MET A 73 14.40 13.27 0.89
N LEU A 74 13.17 13.73 1.08
CA LEU A 74 12.63 14.13 2.36
C LEU A 74 12.16 12.89 3.12
N THR A 75 12.78 12.62 4.25
CA THR A 75 12.47 11.47 5.12
C THR A 75 12.02 11.94 6.49
N GLU A 76 11.23 11.10 7.16
CA GLU A 76 10.79 11.35 8.52
C GLU A 76 11.31 10.27 9.46
N ASN A 77 11.49 10.64 10.73
CA ASN A 77 11.80 9.68 11.77
C ASN A 77 10.49 9.12 12.32
N ILE A 78 10.11 7.93 11.83
CA ILE A 78 8.93 7.19 12.26
C ILE A 78 9.43 5.88 12.85
N ASP A 79 9.05 5.61 14.09
CA ASP A 79 9.31 4.32 14.73
C ASP A 79 8.45 3.22 14.09
N PHE A 80 9.08 2.08 13.78
CA PHE A 80 8.46 0.91 13.15
C PHE A 80 8.00 -0.13 14.17
#